data_AF-A0A956DAK8-F1
#
_entry.id   AF-A0A956DAK8-F1
#
_cell.length_a   1.000
_cell.length_b   1.000
_cell.length_c   1.000
_cell.angle_alpha   90.00
_cell.angle_beta   90.00
_cell.angle_gamma   90.00
#
_symmetry.space_group_name_H-M   'P 1'
#
loop_
_entity.id
_entity.type
_entity.pdbx_description
1 polymer ?
#
loop_
_entity_poly.entity_id
_entity_poly.type
_entity_poly.pdbx_seq_one_letter_code
_entity_poly.pdbx_strand_id
1 'polypeptide(L)'
;AEGLAQDLDPTSHVFLRLRVAHPVVALVTAGATAMFGASLAASADRSTVRRHAFALVALVGVQVGLGFLNVALLAPVWLQLVHLAVADAVWIALLLLAAEHGTQSVATSAIALSEPA
;
A
#
# COMPACT_ATOMS: atom_id res chain seq x y z
N ALA A 1 29.02 -7.82 -2.70
CA ALA A 1 28.79 -9.24 -3.05
C ALA A 1 28.36 -10.07 -1.83
N GLU A 2 28.74 -9.71 -0.61
CA GLU A 2 28.43 -10.48 0.60
C GLU A 2 26.93 -10.55 0.98
N GLY A 3 26.16 -9.48 0.76
CA GLY A 3 24.72 -9.45 1.11
C GLY A 3 23.84 -10.42 0.30
N LEU A 4 24.12 -10.60 -0.99
CA LEU A 4 23.41 -11.59 -1.82
C LEU A 4 23.85 -13.03 -1.51
N ALA A 5 25.10 -13.23 -1.08
CA ALA A 5 25.60 -14.55 -0.69
C ALA A 5 24.99 -15.02 0.64
N GLN A 6 24.78 -14.11 1.60
CA GLN A 6 24.01 -14.40 2.82
C GLN A 6 22.55 -14.73 2.53
N ASP A 7 21.97 -14.13 1.48
CA ASP A 7 20.59 -14.38 1.03
C ASP A 7 20.39 -15.75 0.33
N LEU A 8 21.47 -16.51 0.10
CA LEU A 8 21.41 -17.81 -0.60
C LEU A 8 21.89 -18.99 0.25
N ASP A 9 22.25 -18.76 1.52
CA ASP A 9 22.68 -19.82 2.43
C ASP A 9 21.47 -20.66 2.91
N PRO A 10 21.46 -22.00 2.73
CA PRO A 10 20.38 -22.88 3.17
C PRO A 10 20.14 -22.92 4.70
N THR A 11 21.09 -22.42 5.49
CA THR A 11 20.98 -22.30 6.97
C THR A 11 20.37 -20.97 7.44
N SER A 12 19.98 -20.11 6.51
CA SER A 12 19.50 -18.75 6.80
C SER A 12 18.12 -18.69 7.47
N HIS A 13 18.01 -17.79 8.45
CA HIS A 13 16.84 -17.56 9.30
C HIS A 13 15.57 -17.20 8.51
N VAL A 14 14.38 -17.43 9.11
CA VAL A 14 13.03 -17.16 8.56
C VAL A 14 12.88 -15.84 7.80
N PHE A 15 13.55 -14.78 8.26
CA PHE A 15 13.54 -13.45 7.63
C PHE A 15 14.11 -13.40 6.21
N LEU A 16 15.00 -14.34 5.88
CA LEU A 16 15.69 -14.40 4.60
C LEU A 16 14.85 -15.11 3.53
N ARG A 17 14.09 -16.13 3.93
CA ARG A 17 13.02 -16.72 3.10
C ARG A 17 11.88 -15.73 2.82
N LEU A 18 11.51 -14.91 3.81
CA LEU A 18 10.52 -13.83 3.63
C LEU A 18 10.99 -12.78 2.62
N ARG A 19 12.29 -12.48 2.57
CA ARG A 19 12.87 -11.51 1.63
C ARG A 19 12.72 -11.94 0.18
N VAL A 20 12.82 -13.25 -0.11
CA VAL A 20 12.62 -13.78 -1.48
C VAL A 20 11.15 -13.77 -1.88
N ALA A 21 10.23 -13.99 -0.93
CA ALA A 21 8.79 -13.92 -1.18
C ALA A 21 8.27 -12.47 -1.29
N HIS A 22 8.95 -11.52 -0.64
CA HIS A 22 8.53 -10.12 -0.53
C HIS A 22 8.26 -9.44 -1.88
N PRO A 23 9.08 -9.56 -2.94
CA PRO A 23 8.85 -8.84 -4.20
C PRO A 23 7.51 -9.20 -4.84
N VAL A 24 7.16 -10.49 -4.86
CA VAL A 24 5.90 -10.96 -5.46
C VAL A 24 4.71 -10.45 -4.66
N VAL A 25 4.75 -10.63 -3.33
CA VAL A 25 3.67 -10.18 -2.45
C VAL A 25 3.53 -8.65 -2.52
N ALA A 26 4.64 -7.90 -2.50
CA ALA A 26 4.65 -6.45 -2.57
C ALA A 26 4.06 -5.92 -3.88
N LEU A 27 4.39 -6.53 -5.03
CA LEU A 27 3.81 -6.14 -6.31
C LEU A 27 2.30 -6.40 -6.37
N VAL A 28 1.86 -7.54 -5.85
CA VAL A 28 0.42 -7.88 -5.81
C VAL A 28 -0.34 -6.94 -4.89
N THR A 29 0.15 -6.69 -3.67
CA THR A 29 -0.52 -5.81 -2.71
C THR A 29 -0.47 -4.34 -3.14
N ALA A 30 0.64 -3.87 -3.70
CA ALA A 30 0.74 -2.54 -4.29
C ALA A 30 -0.23 -2.38 -5.47
N GLY A 31 -0.30 -3.36 -6.38
CA GLY A 31 -1.23 -3.36 -7.49
C GLY A 31 -2.69 -3.30 -7.03
N ALA A 32 -3.08 -4.17 -6.10
CA ALA A 32 -4.45 -4.20 -5.55
C ALA A 32 -4.81 -2.88 -4.85
N THR A 33 -3.90 -2.33 -4.04
CA THR A 33 -4.12 -1.07 -3.31
C THR A 33 -4.21 0.12 -4.26
N ALA A 34 -3.35 0.18 -5.29
CA ALA A 34 -3.39 1.21 -6.30
C ALA A 34 -4.67 1.13 -7.16
N MET A 35 -5.09 -0.08 -7.54
CA MET A 35 -6.35 -0.30 -8.26
C MET A 35 -7.56 0.15 -7.43
N PHE A 36 -7.59 -0.18 -6.14
CA PHE A 36 -8.63 0.27 -5.22
C PHE A 36 -8.66 1.80 -5.07
N GLY A 37 -7.51 2.43 -4.86
CA GLY A 37 -7.41 3.89 -4.80
C GLY A 37 -7.85 4.55 -6.11
N ALA A 38 -7.41 4.02 -7.25
CA ALA A 38 -7.77 4.57 -8.56
C ALA A 38 -9.27 4.42 -8.88
N SER A 39 -9.88 3.28 -8.56
CA SER A 39 -11.32 3.06 -8.77
C SER A 39 -12.16 4.01 -7.91
N LEU A 40 -11.74 4.26 -6.67
CA LEU A 40 -12.42 5.20 -5.79
C LEU A 40 -12.19 6.65 -6.23
N ALA A 41 -11.00 7.01 -6.69
CA ALA A 41 -10.73 8.35 -7.25
C ALA A 41 -11.58 8.65 -8.49
N ALA A 42 -11.83 7.63 -9.33
CA ALA A 42 -12.64 7.76 -10.54
C ALA A 42 -14.15 7.86 -10.26
N SER A 43 -14.62 7.27 -9.15
CA SER A 43 -16.04 7.24 -8.76
C SER A 43 -16.42 8.27 -7.69
N ALA A 44 -15.45 8.98 -7.10
CA ALA A 44 -15.70 9.92 -6.03
C ALA A 44 -16.19 11.29 -6.54
N ASP A 45 -17.44 11.63 -6.19
CA ASP A 45 -18.00 12.97 -6.42
C ASP A 45 -17.39 14.05 -5.51
N ARG A 46 -16.94 13.66 -4.31
CA ARG A 46 -16.32 14.58 -3.34
C ARG A 46 -14.82 14.76 -3.61
N SER A 47 -14.40 16.02 -3.71
CA SER A 47 -12.99 16.41 -3.92
C SER A 47 -12.04 15.87 -2.84
N THR A 48 -12.49 15.76 -1.59
CA THR A 48 -11.68 15.25 -0.47
C THR A 48 -11.35 13.77 -0.63
N VAL A 49 -12.35 12.92 -0.91
CA VAL A 49 -12.15 11.47 -1.12
C VAL A 49 -11.25 11.23 -2.33
N ARG A 50 -11.48 11.97 -3.42
CA ARG A 50 -10.61 11.91 -4.61
C ARG A 50 -9.16 12.28 -4.29
N ARG A 51 -8.95 13.31 -3.47
CA ARG A 51 -7.60 13.73 -3.04
C ARG A 51 -6.92 12.66 -2.18
N HIS A 52 -7.62 12.07 -1.22
CA HIS A 52 -7.08 10.99 -0.38
C HIS A 52 -6.77 9.73 -1.21
N ALA A 53 -7.66 9.37 -2.13
CA ALA A 53 -7.45 8.26 -3.06
C ALA A 53 -6.23 8.47 -3.97
N PHE A 54 -6.05 9.69 -4.51
CA PHE A 54 -4.86 10.03 -5.29
C PHE A 54 -3.58 10.01 -4.43
N ALA A 55 -3.64 10.51 -3.19
CA ALA A 55 -2.51 10.47 -2.27
C ALA A 55 -2.09 9.02 -1.95
N LEU A 56 -3.04 8.10 -1.76
CA LEU A 56 -2.76 6.68 -1.58
C LEU A 56 -2.04 6.09 -2.79
N VAL A 57 -2.53 6.34 -4.01
CA VAL A 57 -1.89 5.86 -5.25
C VAL A 57 -0.47 6.41 -5.39
N ALA A 58 -0.27 7.70 -5.10
CA ALA A 58 1.05 8.33 -5.15
C ALA A 58 2.01 7.71 -4.12
N LEU A 59 1.55 7.48 -2.87
CA LEU A 59 2.34 6.82 -1.83
C LEU A 59 2.73 5.39 -2.22
N VAL A 60 1.83 4.63 -2.84
CA VAL A 60 2.14 3.28 -3.36
C VAL A 60 3.22 3.35 -4.44
N GLY A 61 3.15 4.32 -5.36
CA GLY A 61 4.20 4.54 -6.37
C GLY A 61 5.56 4.84 -5.75
N VAL A 62 5.60 5.72 -4.75
CA VAL A 62 6.83 6.02 -3.99
C VAL A 62 7.35 4.77 -3.27
N GLN A 63 6.47 3.99 -2.64
CA GLN A 63 6.83 2.77 -1.93
C GLN A 63 7.52 1.76 -2.86
N VAL A 64 6.94 1.52 -4.04
CA VAL A 64 7.52 0.62 -5.05
C VAL A 64 8.87 1.15 -5.52
N GLY A 65 8.99 2.44 -5.80
CA GLY A 65 10.25 3.08 -6.18
C GLY A 65 11.35 2.91 -5.12
N LEU A 66 11.01 3.13 -3.84
CA LEU A 66 11.92 2.91 -2.71
C LEU A 66 12.29 1.42 -2.54
N GLY A 67 11.39 0.50 -2.86
CA GLY A 67 11.66 -0.93 -2.86
C GLY A 67 12.72 -1.30 -3.91
N PHE A 68 12.58 -0.78 -5.14
CA PHE A 68 13.60 -0.94 -6.18
C PHE A 68 14.93 -0.30 -5.78
N LEU A 69 14.90 0.89 -5.19
CA LEU A 69 16.12 1.56 -4.73
C LEU A 69 16.81 0.78 -3.61
N ASN A 70 16.04 0.10 -2.73
CA ASN A 70 16.58 -0.81 -1.72
C ASN A 70 17.33 -1.97 -2.37
N VAL A 71 16.77 -2.61 -3.40
CA VAL A 71 17.48 -3.68 -4.11
C VAL A 71 18.73 -3.14 -4.81
N ALA A 72 18.62 -2.00 -5.50
CA ALA A 72 19.73 -1.41 -6.26
C ALA A 72 20.91 -0.97 -5.38
N LEU A 73 20.64 -0.45 -4.18
CA LEU A 73 21.65 0.03 -3.25
C LEU A 73 22.12 -1.04 -2.24
N LEU A 74 21.72 -2.31 -2.43
CA LEU A 74 22.05 -3.41 -1.50
C LEU A 74 21.50 -3.18 -0.08
N ALA A 75 20.29 -2.63 -0.02
CA ALA A 75 19.46 -2.44 1.16
C ALA A 75 20.17 -1.68 2.30
N PRO A 76 20.59 -0.42 2.10
CA PRO A 76 21.23 0.35 3.15
C PRO A 76 20.21 0.66 4.26
N VAL A 77 20.64 0.57 5.52
CA VAL A 77 19.75 0.63 6.71
C VAL A 77 18.82 1.86 6.69
N TRP A 78 19.35 3.04 6.37
CA TRP A 78 18.56 4.27 6.35
C TRP A 78 17.42 4.21 5.32
N LEU A 79 17.66 3.61 4.16
CA LEU A 79 16.66 3.48 3.10
C LEU A 79 15.63 2.41 3.43
N GLN A 80 16.03 1.35 4.13
CA GLN A 80 15.09 0.37 4.68
C GLN A 80 14.12 1.03 5.67
N LEU A 81 14.63 1.89 6.57
CA LEU A 81 13.80 2.65 7.52
C LEU A 81 12.85 3.63 6.81
N VAL A 82 13.33 4.35 5.80
CA VAL A 82 12.49 5.25 5.00
C VAL A 82 11.41 4.46 4.25
N HIS A 83 11.78 3.33 3.64
CA HIS A 83 10.82 2.46 2.96
C HIS A 83 9.78 1.88 3.94
N LEU A 84 10.18 1.53 5.16
CA LEU A 84 9.24 1.07 6.20
C LEU A 84 8.28 2.20 6.61
N ALA A 85 8.80 3.40 6.86
CA ALA A 85 7.97 4.55 7.23
C ALA A 85 6.95 4.93 6.14
N VAL A 86 7.32 4.81 4.86
CA VAL A 86 6.38 5.04 3.75
C VAL A 86 5.36 3.90 3.65
N ALA A 87 5.73 2.65 3.95
CA ALA A 87 4.76 1.55 4.06
C ALA A 87 3.72 1.83 5.16
N ASP A 88 4.14 2.33 6.32
CA ASP A 88 3.22 2.71 7.39
C ASP A 88 2.28 3.84 6.96
N ALA A 89 2.79 4.82 6.21
CA ALA A 89 1.97 5.89 5.64
C ALA A 89 0.94 5.37 4.63
N VAL A 90 1.32 4.43 3.75
CA VAL A 90 0.38 3.74 2.83
C VAL A 90 -0.71 3.03 3.62
N TRP A 91 -0.34 2.30 4.66
CA TRP A 91 -1.29 1.56 5.49
C TRP A 91 -2.30 2.48 6.17
N ILE A 92 -1.83 3.57 6.79
CA ILE A 92 -2.71 4.56 7.43
C ILE A 92 -3.62 5.21 6.40
N ALA A 93 -3.10 5.62 5.23
CA ALA A 93 -3.91 6.21 4.16
C ALA A 93 -4.99 5.26 3.66
N LEU A 94 -4.68 3.96 3.53
CA LEU A 94 -5.65 2.93 3.16
C LEU A 94 -6.75 2.79 4.21
N LEU A 95 -6.40 2.72 5.50
CA LEU A 95 -7.38 2.61 6.59
C LEU A 95 -8.30 3.82 6.67
N LEU A 96 -7.75 5.04 6.53
CA LEU A 96 -8.53 6.27 6.51
C LEU A 96 -9.51 6.28 5.32
N LEU A 97 -9.04 5.92 4.13
CA LEU A 97 -9.87 5.86 2.94
C LEU A 97 -10.98 4.80 3.05
N ALA A 98 -10.68 3.64 3.63
CA ALA A 98 -11.66 2.60 3.89
C ALA A 98 -12.73 3.05 4.90
N ALA A 99 -12.34 3.77 5.96
CA ALA A 99 -13.27 4.33 6.94
C ALA A 99 -14.18 5.40 6.32
N GLU A 100 -13.62 6.31 5.51
CA GLU A 100 -14.38 7.32 4.77
C GLU A 100 -15.41 6.70 3.81
N HIS A 101 -15.05 5.60 3.15
CA HIS A 101 -15.95 4.89 2.24
C HIS A 101 -17.05 4.11 2.98
N GLY A 102 -16.71 3.39 4.05
CA GLY A 102 -17.67 2.63 4.85
C GLY A 102 -18.75 3.51 5.47
N THR A 103 -18.39 4.71 5.92
CA THR A 103 -19.34 5.68 6.49
C THR A 103 -20.39 6.13 5.47
N GLN A 104 -20.02 6.26 4.19
CA GLN A 104 -20.95 6.65 3.12
C GLN A 104 -21.93 5.54 2.76
N SER A 105 -21.45 4.28 2.71
CA SER A 105 -22.31 3.12 2.41
C SER A 105 -23.47 2.98 3.40
N VAL A 106 -23.19 3.20 4.70
CA VAL A 106 -24.21 3.16 5.76
C VAL A 106 -25.20 4.32 5.63
N ALA A 107 -24.71 5.54 5.35
CA ALA A 107 -25.58 6.71 5.21
C ALA A 107 -26.54 6.61 4.02
N THR A 108 -26.05 6.16 2.85
CA THR A 108 -26.89 5.94 1.66
C THR A 108 -27.94 4.85 1.90
N SER A 109 -27.55 3.75 2.54
CA SER A 109 -28.47 2.64 2.85
C SER A 109 -29.58 3.07 3.83
N ALA A 110 -29.25 3.90 4.83
CA ALA A 110 -30.23 4.41 5.79
C ALA A 110 -31.26 5.34 5.13
N ILE A 111 -30.84 6.17 4.17
CA ILE A 111 -31.74 7.05 3.42
C ILE A 111 -32.68 6.22 2.54
N ALA A 112 -32.15 5.24 1.79
CA ALA A 112 -32.94 4.39 0.90
C ALA A 112 -34.03 3.57 1.63
N LEU A 113 -33.81 3.20 2.90
CA LEU A 113 -34.81 2.49 3.72
C LEU A 113 -35.87 3.42 4.33
N SER A 114 -35.66 4.74 4.29
CA SER A 114 -36.54 5.75 4.89
C SER A 114 -37.51 6.42 3.91
N GLU A 115 -37.31 6.25 2.59
CA GLU A 115 -38.27 6.70 1.58
C GLU A 115 -39.45 5.72 1.49
N PRO A 116 -40.70 6.15 1.81
CA PRO A 116 -41.87 5.31 1.58
C PRO A 116 -42.15 5.22 0.07
N ALA A 117 -42.36 3.97 -0.41
CA ALA A 117 -42.71 3.65 -1.79
C ALA A 117 -44.06 4.23 -2.24
#